data_AF-A0A2H1KH48-F1
#
_entry.id   AF-A0A2H1KH48-F1
#
_cell.length_a   1.000
_cell.length_b   1.000
_cell.length_c   1.000
_cell.angle_alpha   90.00
_cell.angle_beta   90.00
_cell.angle_gamma   90.00
#
_symmetry.space_group_name_H-M   'P 1'
#
loop_
_entity.id
_entity.type
_entity.pdbx_description
1 polymer ?
#
loop_
_entity_poly.entity_id
_entity_poly.type
_entity_poly.pdbx_seq_one_letter_code
_entity_poly.pdbx_strand_id
1 'polypeptide(L)'
;MSKIPTHYPVKYKCGHTVSTDLSKIPPSKRAAAARSDFYETRAGKDNDGMVCPNCFKKQRKTDTTAFLNQLMLDAEAFEEEHQLPDLTGTDRMISSGLVEGARRDRYSVLSSLLGDDSEYPEDRQSILDAAQSLTWAGWWVNNLSFKTRKDNDYGQKELYTLVIDGAEQEAKREDSNDRITSENPHDWNPGEDDPS
;
A
#
# COMPACT_ATOMS: atom_id res chain seq x y z
N MET A 1 22.45 -50.06 11.32
CA MET A 1 21.74 -49.15 10.39
C MET A 1 21.86 -47.73 10.92
N SER A 2 22.76 -46.93 10.34
CA SER A 2 22.94 -45.53 10.76
C SER A 2 21.69 -44.72 10.46
N LYS A 3 21.09 -44.09 11.48
CA LYS A 3 19.94 -43.19 11.31
C LYS A 3 20.36 -42.04 10.39
N ILE A 4 19.76 -41.95 9.21
CA ILE A 4 20.01 -40.83 8.30
C ILE A 4 19.39 -39.58 8.93
N PRO A 5 20.16 -38.52 9.19
CA PRO A 5 19.65 -37.31 9.82
C PRO A 5 18.45 -36.78 9.03
N THR A 6 17.36 -36.51 9.74
CA THR A 6 16.21 -35.79 9.18
C THR A 6 16.50 -34.29 9.08
N HIS A 7 17.48 -33.79 9.80
CA HIS A 7 17.79 -32.37 9.88
C HIS A 7 19.10 -32.11 9.16
N TYR A 8 19.06 -31.26 8.13
CA TYR A 8 20.22 -30.91 7.33
C TYR A 8 20.57 -29.43 7.52
N PRO A 9 21.77 -29.10 8.05
CA PRO A 9 22.19 -27.73 8.24
C PRO A 9 22.54 -27.08 6.89
N VAL A 10 21.92 -25.95 6.61
CA VAL A 10 22.18 -25.12 5.42
C VAL A 10 22.85 -23.83 5.86
N LYS A 11 23.99 -23.46 5.25
CA LYS A 11 24.76 -22.27 5.63
C LYS A 11 24.63 -21.17 4.56
N TYR A 12 23.93 -20.10 4.92
CA TYR A 12 23.68 -18.97 4.03
C TYR A 12 24.87 -18.01 3.90
N LYS A 13 24.86 -17.16 2.85
CA LYS A 13 25.89 -16.13 2.57
C LYS A 13 26.22 -15.20 3.74
N CYS A 14 25.20 -14.90 4.54
CA CYS A 14 25.31 -14.04 5.73
C CYS A 14 25.90 -14.74 6.97
N GLY A 15 26.28 -16.03 6.86
CA GLY A 15 26.81 -16.83 7.96
C GLY A 15 25.75 -17.54 8.82
N HIS A 16 24.46 -17.26 8.63
CA HIS A 16 23.39 -17.97 9.34
C HIS A 16 23.29 -19.43 8.89
N THR A 17 23.12 -20.33 9.86
CA THR A 17 22.83 -21.75 9.60
C THR A 17 21.38 -22.05 9.98
N VAL A 18 20.61 -22.60 9.04
CA VAL A 18 19.24 -23.05 9.29
C VAL A 18 19.14 -24.55 9.04
N SER A 19 18.52 -25.26 9.97
CA SER A 19 18.26 -26.68 9.82
C SER A 19 17.03 -26.89 8.95
N THR A 20 17.21 -27.52 7.79
CA THR A 20 16.13 -27.94 6.91
C THR A 20 15.65 -29.33 7.32
N ASP A 21 14.33 -29.49 7.51
CA ASP A 21 13.74 -30.78 7.81
C ASP A 21 13.47 -31.60 6.52
N LEU A 22 14.13 -32.73 6.44
CA LEU A 22 14.04 -33.76 5.40
C LEU A 22 13.15 -34.93 5.83
N SER A 23 12.39 -34.83 6.92
CA SER A 23 11.46 -35.86 7.39
C SER A 23 10.48 -36.32 6.29
N LYS A 24 10.03 -35.37 5.45
CA LYS A 24 9.15 -35.58 4.30
C LYS A 24 9.79 -36.36 3.14
N ILE A 25 11.12 -36.49 3.14
CA ILE A 25 11.85 -37.26 2.13
C ILE A 25 11.99 -38.72 2.63
N PRO A 26 11.74 -39.73 1.78
CA PRO A 26 11.92 -41.13 2.16
C PRO A 26 13.34 -41.40 2.69
N PRO A 27 13.53 -42.23 3.73
CA PRO A 27 14.84 -42.46 4.34
C PRO A 27 15.94 -42.81 3.35
N SER A 28 15.64 -43.66 2.36
CA SER A 28 16.57 -44.07 1.30
C SER A 28 17.04 -42.93 0.38
N LYS A 29 16.29 -41.82 0.31
CA LYS A 29 16.58 -40.65 -0.54
C LYS A 29 17.13 -39.45 0.21
N ARG A 30 17.08 -39.44 1.55
CA ARG A 30 17.55 -38.30 2.38
C ARG A 30 19.01 -37.96 2.17
N ALA A 31 19.88 -38.98 2.08
CA ALA A 31 21.31 -38.78 1.85
C ALA A 31 21.62 -38.19 0.46
N ALA A 32 20.88 -38.61 -0.56
CA ALA A 32 20.99 -38.06 -1.92
C ALA A 32 20.41 -36.65 -2.00
N ALA A 33 19.29 -36.38 -1.33
CA ALA A 33 18.70 -35.04 -1.27
C ALA A 33 19.65 -34.03 -0.59
N ALA A 34 20.26 -34.42 0.53
CA ALA A 34 21.27 -33.63 1.24
C ALA A 34 22.54 -33.34 0.42
N ARG A 35 22.86 -34.19 -0.57
CA ARG A 35 23.99 -34.02 -1.50
C ARG A 35 23.56 -33.56 -2.89
N SER A 36 22.30 -33.15 -3.06
CA SER A 36 21.87 -32.65 -4.35
C SER A 36 22.56 -31.33 -4.67
N ASP A 37 22.74 -31.05 -5.97
CA ASP A 37 23.32 -29.80 -6.46
C ASP A 37 22.67 -28.57 -5.81
N PHE A 38 21.39 -28.63 -5.45
CA PHE A 38 20.71 -27.56 -4.74
C PHE A 38 21.37 -27.22 -3.39
N TYR A 39 21.69 -28.23 -2.57
CA TYR A 39 22.30 -28.00 -1.25
C TYR A 39 23.83 -27.85 -1.33
N GLU A 40 24.49 -28.51 -2.28
CA GLU A 40 25.94 -28.38 -2.47
C GLU A 40 26.35 -27.07 -3.14
N THR A 41 25.62 -26.60 -4.15
CA THR A 41 26.02 -25.44 -4.97
C THR A 41 25.24 -24.17 -4.65
N ARG A 42 23.91 -24.27 -4.45
CA ARG A 42 23.04 -23.09 -4.21
C ARG A 42 22.86 -22.75 -2.74
N ALA A 43 22.86 -23.73 -1.85
CA ALA A 43 22.62 -23.50 -0.42
C ALA A 43 23.90 -23.23 0.39
N GLY A 44 25.08 -23.44 -0.20
CA GLY A 44 26.38 -22.97 0.27
C GLY A 44 27.10 -23.92 1.22
N LYS A 45 28.19 -24.52 0.74
CA LYS A 45 29.18 -25.22 1.58
C LYS A 45 30.22 -24.23 2.17
N ASP A 46 30.53 -23.16 1.44
CA ASP A 46 31.66 -22.24 1.70
C ASP A 46 31.26 -20.76 1.83
N ASN A 47 30.12 -20.46 2.45
CA ASN A 47 29.56 -19.09 2.60
C ASN A 47 29.22 -18.37 1.27
N ASP A 48 29.27 -19.05 0.12
CA ASP A 48 28.82 -18.51 -1.19
C ASP A 48 27.39 -18.98 -1.58
N GLY A 49 26.60 -19.42 -0.59
CA GLY A 49 25.23 -19.94 -0.77
C GLY A 49 24.14 -18.87 -0.93
N MET A 50 22.87 -19.26 -0.92
CA MET A 50 21.76 -18.31 -1.11
C MET A 50 21.66 -17.27 0.02
N VAL A 51 20.98 -16.16 -0.25
CA VAL A 51 20.65 -15.16 0.76
C VAL A 51 19.63 -15.76 1.74
N CYS A 52 19.88 -15.62 3.04
CA CYS A 52 18.98 -16.17 4.04
C CYS A 52 17.57 -15.53 3.94
N PRO A 53 16.48 -16.27 4.17
CA PRO A 53 15.12 -15.70 4.07
C PRO A 53 14.91 -14.47 4.96
N ASN A 54 15.52 -14.43 6.15
CA ASN A 54 15.45 -13.28 7.06
C ASN A 54 16.20 -12.06 6.52
N CYS A 55 17.35 -12.29 5.90
CA CYS A 55 18.20 -11.27 5.30
C CYS A 55 17.50 -10.68 4.08
N PHE A 56 16.93 -11.55 3.24
CA PHE A 56 16.12 -11.16 2.09
C PHE A 56 14.90 -10.33 2.53
N LYS A 57 14.16 -10.77 3.55
CA LYS A 57 13.03 -10.01 4.11
C LYS A 57 13.47 -8.64 4.66
N LYS A 58 14.59 -8.58 5.38
CA LYS A 58 15.13 -7.33 5.94
C LYS A 58 15.55 -6.36 4.84
N GLN A 59 16.24 -6.85 3.82
CA GLN A 59 16.64 -6.06 2.66
C GLN A 59 15.41 -5.53 1.93
N ARG A 60 14.46 -6.41 1.58
CA ARG A 60 13.20 -6.02 0.96
C ARG A 60 12.44 -4.96 1.75
N LYS A 61 12.39 -5.07 3.08
CA LYS A 61 11.77 -4.05 3.93
C LYS A 61 12.50 -2.71 3.82
N THR A 62 13.83 -2.72 3.86
CA THR A 62 14.67 -1.51 3.74
C THR A 62 14.46 -0.84 2.38
N ASP A 63 14.50 -1.63 1.30
CA ASP A 63 14.28 -1.15 -0.07
C ASP A 63 12.87 -0.57 -0.23
N THR A 64 11.86 -1.23 0.36
CA THR A 64 10.47 -0.75 0.32
C THR A 64 10.33 0.56 1.09
N THR A 65 10.95 0.70 2.26
CA THR A 65 10.92 1.94 3.02
C THR A 65 11.62 3.08 2.26
N ALA A 66 12.78 2.82 1.66
CA ALA A 66 13.47 3.83 0.84
C ALA A 66 12.62 4.26 -0.36
N PHE A 67 12.00 3.31 -1.06
CA PHE A 67 11.09 3.59 -2.16
C PHE A 67 9.88 4.43 -1.72
N LEU A 68 9.21 4.06 -0.62
CA LEU A 68 8.06 4.80 -0.12
C LEU A 68 8.42 6.22 0.33
N ASN A 69 9.60 6.40 0.93
CA ASN A 69 10.08 7.74 1.29
C ASN A 69 10.33 8.60 0.06
N GLN A 70 10.98 8.05 -0.97
CA GLN A 70 11.19 8.79 -2.23
C GLN A 70 9.85 9.13 -2.89
N LEU A 71 8.92 8.17 -2.94
CA LEU A 71 7.59 8.37 -3.50
C LEU A 71 6.81 9.48 -2.77
N MET A 72 6.99 9.63 -1.46
CA MET A 72 6.38 10.72 -0.70
C MET A 72 7.00 12.08 -1.05
N LEU A 73 8.32 12.16 -1.20
CA LEU A 73 8.99 13.39 -1.63
C LEU A 73 8.54 13.80 -3.04
N ASP A 74 8.43 12.84 -3.95
CA ASP A 74 7.94 13.10 -5.31
C ASP A 74 6.48 13.56 -5.28
N ALA A 75 5.64 12.96 -4.43
CA ALA A 75 4.25 13.36 -4.26
C ALA A 75 4.12 14.78 -3.69
N GLU A 76 4.94 15.16 -2.71
CA GLU A 76 4.95 16.50 -2.14
C GLU A 76 5.42 17.55 -3.16
N ALA A 77 6.47 17.26 -3.91
CA ALA A 77 6.94 18.14 -4.98
C ALA A 77 5.88 18.33 -6.07
N PHE A 78 5.17 17.26 -6.43
CA PHE A 78 4.09 17.31 -7.41
C PHE A 78 2.87 18.11 -6.91
N GLU A 79 2.53 17.98 -5.62
CA GLU A 79 1.47 18.79 -4.99
C GLU A 79 1.81 20.27 -5.02
N GLU A 80 3.07 20.64 -4.73
CA GLU A 80 3.54 22.02 -4.80
C GLU A 80 3.55 22.56 -6.24
N GLU A 81 4.06 21.78 -7.20
CA GLU A 81 4.13 22.14 -8.62
C GLU A 81 2.73 22.41 -9.21
N HIS A 82 1.74 21.62 -8.81
CA HIS A 82 0.38 21.69 -9.35
C HIS A 82 -0.62 22.37 -8.41
N GLN A 83 -0.14 22.98 -7.32
CA GLN A 83 -0.95 23.74 -6.36
C GLN A 83 -2.11 22.89 -5.80
N LEU A 84 -1.86 21.60 -5.55
CA LEU A 84 -2.87 20.70 -5.01
C LEU A 84 -3.01 20.96 -3.51
N PRO A 85 -4.24 21.16 -2.99
CA PRO A 85 -4.44 21.35 -1.56
C PRO A 85 -4.14 20.07 -0.78
N ASP A 86 -3.87 20.25 0.52
CA ASP A 86 -3.71 19.14 1.45
C ASP A 86 -4.99 18.31 1.53
N LEU A 87 -4.81 16.98 1.60
CA LEU A 87 -5.93 16.07 1.71
C LEU A 87 -6.55 16.10 3.11
N THR A 88 -7.87 16.18 3.16
CA THR A 88 -8.66 16.20 4.39
C THR A 88 -9.04 14.80 4.84
N GLY A 89 -9.15 14.61 6.16
CA GLY A 89 -9.54 13.34 6.75
C GLY A 89 -9.93 13.51 8.21
N THR A 90 -10.61 12.50 8.76
CA THR A 90 -10.88 12.46 10.21
C THR A 90 -9.57 12.22 10.98
N ASP A 91 -9.54 12.56 12.27
CA ASP A 91 -8.37 12.31 13.15
C ASP A 91 -7.93 10.84 13.12
N ARG A 92 -8.89 9.91 12.98
CA ARG A 92 -8.62 8.49 12.83
C ARG A 92 -7.88 8.17 11.53
N MET A 93 -8.24 8.83 10.43
CA MET A 93 -7.59 8.64 9.13
C MET A 93 -6.18 9.22 9.11
N ILE A 94 -5.98 10.36 9.78
CA ILE A 94 -4.66 10.98 9.94
C ILE A 94 -3.76 10.05 10.77
N SER A 95 -4.23 9.65 11.97
CA SER A 95 -3.45 8.78 12.87
C SER A 95 -3.18 7.38 12.30
N SER A 96 -4.01 6.87 11.38
CA SER A 96 -3.76 5.58 10.72
C SER A 96 -2.82 5.67 9.51
N GLY A 97 -2.36 6.86 9.12
CA GLY A 97 -1.56 7.07 7.91
C GLY A 97 -2.37 6.91 6.61
N LEU A 98 -3.71 6.99 6.68
CA LEU A 98 -4.57 6.85 5.50
C LEU A 98 -4.44 8.08 4.60
N VAL A 99 -4.31 9.28 5.18
CA VAL A 99 -4.07 10.52 4.43
C VAL A 99 -2.77 10.46 3.63
N GLU A 100 -1.69 9.94 4.23
CA GLU A 100 -0.42 9.71 3.51
C GLU A 100 -0.57 8.66 2.39
N GLY A 101 -1.37 7.61 2.63
CA GLY A 101 -1.72 6.64 1.59
C GLY A 101 -2.45 7.27 0.42
N ALA A 102 -3.46 8.10 0.72
CA ALA A 102 -4.23 8.85 -0.25
C ALA A 102 -3.35 9.79 -1.07
N ARG A 103 -2.38 10.48 -0.44
CA ARG A 103 -1.40 11.34 -1.13
C ARG A 103 -0.61 10.55 -2.19
N ARG A 104 -0.09 9.37 -1.83
CA ARG A 104 0.63 8.51 -2.79
C ARG A 104 -0.26 8.02 -3.92
N ASP A 105 -1.50 7.66 -3.61
CA ASP A 105 -2.47 7.23 -4.61
C ASP A 105 -2.85 8.37 -5.56
N ARG A 106 -3.09 9.57 -5.03
CA ARG A 106 -3.32 10.80 -5.80
C ARG A 106 -2.15 11.08 -6.73
N TYR A 107 -0.92 11.11 -6.21
CA TYR A 107 0.28 11.32 -7.02
C TYR A 107 0.39 10.28 -8.15
N SER A 108 0.29 8.98 -7.82
CA SER A 108 0.43 7.91 -8.82
C SER A 108 -0.62 7.98 -9.93
N VAL A 109 -1.84 8.43 -9.63
CA VAL A 109 -2.91 8.58 -10.63
C VAL A 109 -2.67 9.81 -11.49
N LEU A 110 -2.44 10.96 -10.85
CA LEU A 110 -2.28 12.22 -11.56
C LEU A 110 -0.99 12.25 -12.38
N SER A 111 0.11 11.67 -11.90
CA SER A 111 1.35 11.56 -12.69
C SER A 111 1.15 10.74 -13.96
N SER A 112 0.22 9.77 -13.95
CA SER A 112 -0.14 9.00 -15.15
C SER A 112 -1.04 9.79 -16.10
N LEU A 113 -1.99 10.56 -15.56
CA LEU A 113 -2.94 11.37 -16.36
C LEU A 113 -2.32 12.66 -16.91
N LEU A 114 -1.27 13.18 -16.27
CA LEU A 114 -0.64 14.46 -16.60
C LEU A 114 0.78 14.30 -17.18
N GLY A 115 1.29 13.07 -17.27
CA GLY A 115 2.59 12.76 -17.85
C GLY A 115 2.59 12.84 -19.39
N ASP A 116 3.78 12.74 -19.97
CA ASP A 116 3.97 12.83 -21.42
C ASP A 116 3.25 11.72 -22.21
N ASP A 117 3.05 10.55 -21.58
CA ASP A 117 2.34 9.40 -22.15
C ASP A 117 0.82 9.44 -21.89
N SER A 118 0.28 10.62 -21.54
CA SER A 118 -1.15 10.79 -21.28
C SER A 118 -2.00 10.66 -22.55
N GLU A 119 -3.14 9.98 -22.43
CA GLU A 119 -4.21 9.95 -23.44
C GLU A 119 -5.09 11.20 -23.41
N TYR A 120 -4.90 12.09 -22.42
CA TYR A 120 -5.72 13.27 -22.14
C TYR A 120 -4.92 14.59 -22.03
N PRO A 121 -4.00 14.91 -22.96
CA PRO A 121 -3.19 16.12 -22.85
C PRO A 121 -4.02 17.41 -22.95
N GLU A 122 -5.12 17.41 -23.71
CA GLU A 122 -6.05 18.54 -23.83
C GLU A 122 -6.87 18.79 -22.57
N ASP A 123 -7.14 17.76 -21.76
CA ASP A 123 -7.97 17.84 -20.56
C ASP A 123 -7.16 18.10 -19.29
N ARG A 124 -5.86 18.40 -19.42
CA ARG A 124 -4.94 18.66 -18.30
C ARG A 124 -5.52 19.62 -17.26
N GLN A 125 -6.10 20.73 -17.71
CA GLN A 125 -6.66 21.72 -16.77
C GLN A 125 -7.88 21.17 -16.03
N SER A 126 -8.81 20.50 -16.73
CA SER A 126 -9.98 19.87 -16.10
C SER A 126 -9.58 18.82 -15.06
N ILE A 127 -8.54 18.02 -15.36
CA ILE A 127 -8.02 17.02 -14.42
C ILE A 127 -7.44 17.70 -13.17
N LEU A 128 -6.68 18.78 -13.35
CA LEU A 128 -6.12 19.55 -12.24
C LEU A 128 -7.21 20.21 -11.39
N ASP A 129 -8.19 20.85 -12.02
CA ASP A 129 -9.30 21.51 -11.31
C ASP A 129 -10.12 20.48 -10.51
N ALA A 130 -10.39 19.31 -11.09
CA ALA A 130 -11.03 18.20 -10.41
C ALA A 130 -10.17 17.68 -9.24
N ALA A 131 -8.86 17.48 -9.44
CA ALA A 131 -7.96 17.04 -8.39
C ALA A 131 -7.81 18.05 -7.23
N GLN A 132 -7.87 19.35 -7.54
CA GLN A 132 -7.82 20.43 -6.55
C GLN A 132 -9.09 20.49 -5.70
N SER A 133 -10.25 20.23 -6.29
CA SER A 133 -11.52 20.17 -5.54
C SER A 133 -11.71 18.86 -4.77
N LEU A 134 -11.04 17.79 -5.18
CA LEU A 134 -11.13 16.45 -4.57
C LEU A 134 -10.15 16.28 -3.39
N THR A 135 -10.44 16.96 -2.28
CA THR A 135 -9.59 17.01 -1.09
C THR A 135 -9.77 15.82 -0.15
N TRP A 136 -10.88 15.07 -0.22
CA TRP A 136 -11.13 14.02 0.76
C TRP A 136 -10.24 12.78 0.55
N ALA A 137 -9.30 12.54 1.47
CA ALA A 137 -8.41 11.38 1.46
C ALA A 137 -9.15 10.03 1.39
N GLY A 138 -10.34 9.94 1.99
CA GLY A 138 -11.13 8.70 2.01
C GLY A 138 -11.64 8.30 0.63
N TRP A 139 -11.94 9.28 -0.22
CA TRP A 139 -12.38 9.02 -1.59
C TRP A 139 -11.26 8.37 -2.41
N TRP A 140 -10.05 8.95 -2.34
CA TRP A 140 -8.86 8.43 -3.04
C TRP A 140 -8.55 6.98 -2.64
N VAL A 141 -8.56 6.66 -1.35
CA VAL A 141 -8.24 5.30 -0.89
C VAL A 141 -9.31 4.29 -1.27
N ASN A 142 -10.60 4.66 -1.22
CA ASN A 142 -11.66 3.73 -1.52
C ASN A 142 -11.76 3.42 -3.02
N ASN A 143 -11.66 4.44 -3.87
CA ASN A 143 -11.89 4.32 -5.30
C ASN A 143 -10.59 4.08 -6.09
N LEU A 144 -9.50 4.67 -5.62
CA LEU A 144 -8.24 4.73 -6.35
C LEU A 144 -7.07 4.27 -5.50
N SER A 145 -7.21 3.34 -4.54
CA SER A 145 -6.01 2.73 -3.95
C SER A 145 -5.28 1.86 -4.97
N PHE A 146 -3.96 1.69 -4.82
CA PHE A 146 -3.19 0.74 -5.66
C PHE A 146 -3.87 -0.63 -5.79
N LYS A 147 -4.41 -1.15 -4.68
CA LYS A 147 -5.13 -2.43 -4.68
C LYS A 147 -6.39 -2.34 -5.55
N THR A 148 -7.21 -1.31 -5.35
CA THR A 148 -8.43 -1.11 -6.14
C THR A 148 -8.13 -0.98 -7.63
N ARG A 149 -7.15 -0.14 -8.00
CA ARG A 149 -6.75 0.07 -9.40
C ARG A 149 -6.26 -1.24 -10.05
N LYS A 150 -5.46 -2.01 -9.31
CA LYS A 150 -4.94 -3.30 -9.77
C LYS A 150 -6.02 -4.37 -9.92
N ASP A 151 -6.93 -4.47 -8.94
CA ASP A 151 -7.97 -5.51 -8.94
C ASP A 151 -9.01 -5.27 -10.07
N ASN A 152 -9.20 -4.02 -10.48
CA ASN A 152 -10.14 -3.63 -11.54
C ASN A 152 -9.48 -3.32 -12.89
N ASP A 153 -8.15 -3.43 -12.99
CA ASP A 153 -7.38 -3.16 -14.21
C ASP A 153 -7.70 -1.79 -14.85
N TYR A 154 -7.71 -0.73 -14.04
CA TYR A 154 -8.05 0.61 -14.52
C TYR A 154 -7.02 1.15 -15.51
N GLY A 155 -7.50 1.53 -16.70
CA GLY A 155 -6.75 2.32 -17.68
C GLY A 155 -6.89 3.82 -17.44
N GLN A 156 -6.21 4.62 -18.25
CA GLN A 156 -6.23 6.09 -18.11
C GLN A 156 -7.65 6.65 -18.25
N LYS A 157 -8.49 6.07 -19.10
CA LYS A 157 -9.89 6.48 -19.28
C LYS A 157 -10.72 6.34 -18.00
N GLU A 158 -10.61 5.20 -17.33
CA GLU A 158 -11.32 4.96 -16.07
C GLU A 158 -10.80 5.89 -14.98
N LEU A 159 -9.48 6.12 -14.91
CA LEU A 159 -8.88 7.05 -13.95
C LEU A 159 -9.37 8.48 -14.18
N TYR A 160 -9.36 8.95 -15.43
CA TYR A 160 -9.89 10.25 -15.82
C TYR A 160 -11.34 10.41 -15.37
N THR A 161 -12.20 9.47 -15.78
CA THR A 161 -13.63 9.50 -15.45
C THR A 161 -13.85 9.53 -13.94
N LEU A 162 -13.14 8.67 -13.19
CA LEU A 162 -13.27 8.61 -11.73
C LEU A 162 -12.83 9.92 -11.06
N VAL A 163 -11.74 10.55 -11.51
CA VAL A 163 -11.27 11.82 -10.92
C VAL A 163 -12.30 12.93 -11.16
N ILE A 164 -12.84 13.05 -12.38
CA ILE A 164 -13.88 14.04 -12.69
C ILE A 164 -15.16 13.78 -11.88
N ASP A 165 -15.66 12.54 -11.88
CA ASP A 165 -16.86 12.15 -11.13
C ASP A 165 -16.66 12.33 -9.61
N GLY A 166 -15.45 12.08 -9.12
CA GLY A 166 -15.07 12.26 -7.72
C GLY A 166 -15.17 13.70 -7.27
N ALA A 167 -14.67 14.64 -8.08
CA ALA A 167 -14.78 16.07 -7.81
C ALA A 167 -16.25 16.52 -7.74
N GLU A 168 -17.10 16.05 -8.65
CA GLU A 168 -18.54 16.34 -8.61
C GLU A 168 -19.23 15.78 -7.35
N GLN A 169 -18.80 14.61 -6.87
CA GLN A 169 -19.31 14.02 -5.64
C GLN A 169 -18.87 14.81 -4.41
N GLU A 170 -17.63 15.29 -4.38
CA GLU A 170 -17.11 16.09 -3.28
C GLU A 170 -17.82 17.45 -3.18
N ALA A 171 -18.08 18.10 -4.31
CA ALA A 171 -18.88 19.33 -4.35
C ALA A 171 -20.28 19.14 -3.71
N LYS A 172 -20.93 17.99 -3.96
CA LYS A 172 -22.23 17.65 -3.35
C LYS A 172 -22.11 17.31 -1.86
N ARG A 173 -20.92 16.95 -1.37
CA ARG A 173 -20.69 16.64 0.04
C ARG A 173 -20.62 17.90 0.88
N GLU A 174 -19.99 18.97 0.38
CA GLU A 174 -19.96 20.25 1.08
C GLU A 174 -21.37 20.76 1.38
N ASP A 175 -22.29 20.64 0.42
CA ASP A 175 -23.72 20.96 0.59
C ASP A 175 -24.44 20.07 1.63
N SER A 176 -23.92 18.86 1.90
CA SER A 176 -24.55 17.90 2.81
C SER A 176 -24.10 18.04 4.28
N ASN A 177 -22.99 18.74 4.53
CA ASN A 177 -22.44 18.91 5.88
C ASN A 177 -23.32 19.80 6.78
N ASP A 178 -24.23 20.59 6.19
CA ASP A 178 -25.29 21.33 6.89
C ASP A 178 -26.43 20.42 7.40
N ARG A 179 -26.45 19.12 7.05
CA ARG A 179 -27.60 18.23 7.32
C ARG A 179 -27.40 17.24 8.47
N ILE A 180 -26.31 17.32 9.23
CA ILE A 180 -26.12 16.50 10.43
C ILE A 180 -25.78 17.36 11.65
N THR A 181 -26.68 18.31 11.97
CA THR A 181 -27.12 18.45 13.37
C THR A 181 -28.32 17.54 13.55
N SER A 182 -28.13 16.22 13.43
CA SER A 182 -29.15 15.31 13.95
C SER A 182 -29.09 15.48 15.46
N GLU A 183 -29.96 16.33 15.98
CA GLU A 183 -30.42 16.27 17.37
C GLU A 183 -30.65 14.79 17.64
N ASN A 184 -29.80 14.22 18.49
CA ASN A 184 -29.91 12.83 18.88
C ASN A 184 -31.29 12.70 19.55
N PRO A 185 -32.26 11.93 19.00
CA PRO A 185 -33.61 11.85 19.56
C PRO A 185 -33.67 11.18 20.95
N HIS A 186 -32.51 10.88 21.53
CA HIS A 186 -32.32 10.23 22.81
C HIS A 186 -31.91 11.15 23.96
N ASP A 187 -31.87 12.48 23.76
CA ASP A 187 -31.72 13.47 24.84
C ASP A 187 -33.03 13.76 25.61
N TRP A 188 -33.93 12.77 25.68
CA TRP A 188 -35.05 12.83 26.63
C TRP A 188 -34.52 12.54 28.04
N ASN A 189 -34.31 13.58 28.82
CA ASN A 189 -33.96 13.52 30.24
C ASN A 189 -35.24 13.60 31.11
N PRO A 190 -35.77 12.50 31.66
CA PRO A 190 -36.98 12.52 32.48
C PRO A 190 -36.81 13.15 33.88
N GLY A 191 -35.72 13.86 34.12
CA GLY A 191 -35.36 14.40 35.44
C GLY A 191 -35.46 15.93 35.56
N GLU A 192 -35.95 16.64 34.55
CA GLU A 192 -36.26 18.07 34.69
C GLU A 192 -37.69 18.22 35.22
N ASP A 193 -37.81 18.04 36.54
CA ASP A 193 -39.00 18.38 37.31
C ASP A 193 -39.32 19.87 37.20
N ASP A 194 -40.62 20.16 37.04
CA ASP A 194 -41.27 21.47 37.01
C ASP A 194 -40.76 22.43 38.11
N PRO A 195 -40.48 23.71 37.78
CA PRO A 195 -40.38 24.74 38.80
C PRO A 195 -41.79 25.28 39.14
N SER A 196 -42.26 24.87 40.33
CA SER A 196 -43.20 25.57 41.24
C SER A 196 -44.63 25.89 40.78
#